data_AF-A0A0B1RAP7-F1
#
_entry.id   AF-A0A0B1RAP7-F1
#
_cell.length_a   1.000
_cell.length_b   1.000
_cell.length_c   1.000
_cell.angle_alpha   90.00
_cell.angle_beta   90.00
_cell.angle_gamma   90.00
#
_symmetry.space_group_name_H-M   'P 1'
#
loop_
_entity.id
_entity.type
_entity.pdbx_description
1 polymer ?
#
loop_
_entity_poly.entity_id
_entity_poly.type
_entity_poly.pdbx_seq_one_letter_code
_entity_poly.pdbx_strand_id
1 'polypeptide(L)'
;MPLNKSFDLVFAQPTSLEIKISPRNDLNSGEVKHAAIFASFQIDIFPPTRLGLRWTPGKSDVNKTIAKIRGKHNNKHILTLIITTETYKPTKIYDDGWIITNNKMTTLTGSIRPFGDQNVPSDTYTISLDASAFIS
;
A
#
# COMPACT_ATOMS: atom_id res chain seq x y z
N MET A 1 32.04 40.94 6.03
CA MET A 1 30.80 40.72 6.81
C MET A 1 30.73 39.24 7.16
N PRO A 2 30.51 38.84 8.41
CA PRO A 2 30.31 37.42 8.73
C PRO A 2 28.97 36.98 8.14
N LEU A 3 28.95 35.87 7.39
CA LEU A 3 27.72 35.22 6.97
C LEU A 3 27.13 34.48 8.18
N ASN A 4 26.09 35.02 8.79
CA ASN A 4 25.33 34.27 9.80
C ASN A 4 24.56 33.16 9.10
N LYS A 5 24.82 31.91 9.47
CA LYS A 5 24.01 30.75 9.09
C LYS A 5 23.02 30.48 10.22
N SER A 6 21.73 30.54 9.94
CA SER A 6 20.68 30.07 10.84
C SER A 6 20.37 28.59 10.58
N PHE A 7 19.81 27.92 11.58
CA PHE A 7 19.15 26.64 11.42
C PHE A 7 17.76 26.72 12.06
N ASP A 8 16.79 26.00 11.51
CA ASP A 8 15.43 25.94 12.03
C ASP A 8 15.18 24.59 12.71
N LEU A 9 14.52 24.64 13.87
CA LEU A 9 13.95 23.48 14.55
C LEU A 9 12.43 23.55 14.40
N VAL A 10 11.87 22.71 13.55
CA VAL A 10 10.42 22.64 13.34
C VAL A 10 9.86 21.46 14.13
N PHE A 11 8.96 21.74 15.07
CA PHE A 11 8.21 20.71 15.78
C PHE A 11 6.91 20.44 15.03
N ALA A 12 6.76 19.22 14.52
CA ALA A 12 5.52 18.79 13.90
C ALA A 12 4.53 18.25 14.94
N GLN A 13 3.25 18.52 14.72
CA GLN A 13 2.16 17.97 15.52
C GLN A 13 2.15 16.44 15.41
N PRO A 14 1.86 15.70 16.51
CA PRO A 14 1.65 14.26 16.43
C PRO A 14 0.57 13.95 15.39
N THR A 15 0.88 13.02 14.49
CA THR A 15 -0.03 12.60 13.43
C THR A 15 -0.70 11.31 13.84
N SER A 16 -2.04 11.28 13.76
CA SER A 16 -2.82 10.05 13.90
C SER A 16 -3.02 9.43 12.52
N LEU A 17 -2.76 8.13 12.40
CA LEU A 17 -2.97 7.36 11.18
C LEU A 17 -3.77 6.09 11.52
N GLU A 18 -4.90 5.91 10.86
CA GLU A 18 -5.70 4.69 10.93
C GLU A 18 -5.72 4.02 9.56
N ILE A 19 -5.41 2.72 9.51
CA ILE A 19 -5.52 1.91 8.31
C ILE A 19 -6.61 0.85 8.49
N LYS A 20 -7.54 0.82 7.55
CA LYS A 20 -8.58 -0.19 7.46
C LYS A 20 -8.45 -0.96 6.15
N ILE A 21 -8.37 -2.29 6.26
CA ILE A 21 -8.35 -3.21 5.12
C ILE A 21 -9.59 -4.08 5.19
N SER A 22 -10.36 -4.10 4.11
CA SER A 22 -11.62 -4.83 3.98
C SER A 22 -11.49 -5.89 2.89
N PRO A 23 -11.22 -7.17 3.24
CA PRO A 23 -11.19 -8.25 2.25
C PRO A 23 -12.58 -8.53 1.69
N ARG A 24 -12.64 -9.01 0.45
CA ARG A 24 -13.87 -9.60 -0.09
C ARG A 24 -14.06 -11.00 0.49
N ASN A 25 -15.32 -11.32 0.80
CA ASN A 25 -15.69 -12.61 1.38
C ASN A 25 -16.22 -13.60 0.33
N ASP A 26 -16.35 -13.17 -0.92
CA ASP A 26 -16.92 -13.92 -2.04
C ASP A 26 -15.86 -14.30 -3.10
N LEU A 27 -14.60 -14.40 -2.69
CA LEU A 27 -13.51 -14.83 -3.56
C LEU A 27 -13.56 -16.35 -3.80
N ASN A 28 -13.51 -16.74 -5.07
CA ASN A 28 -13.46 -18.14 -5.48
C ASN A 28 -12.10 -18.46 -6.12
N SER A 29 -11.66 -19.71 -5.97
CA SER A 29 -10.48 -20.22 -6.70
C SER A 29 -10.77 -20.43 -8.19
N GLY A 30 -9.72 -20.48 -9.00
CA GLY A 30 -9.82 -20.66 -10.44
C GLY A 30 -9.36 -19.43 -11.22
N GLU A 31 -9.88 -19.25 -12.42
CA GLU A 31 -9.53 -18.11 -13.27
C GLU A 31 -10.06 -16.80 -12.67
N VAL A 32 -9.15 -15.88 -12.39
CA VAL A 32 -9.47 -14.54 -11.87
C VAL A 32 -8.95 -13.50 -12.86
N LYS A 33 -9.84 -12.59 -13.26
CA LYS A 33 -9.52 -11.46 -14.15
C LYS A 33 -8.81 -10.33 -13.41
N HIS A 34 -7.89 -9.64 -14.09
CA HIS A 34 -7.11 -8.51 -13.56
C HIS A 34 -7.97 -7.37 -12.97
N ALA A 35 -9.22 -7.23 -13.40
CA ALA A 35 -10.16 -6.23 -12.91
C ALA A 35 -10.81 -6.59 -11.56
N ALA A 36 -10.66 -7.84 -11.09
CA ALA A 36 -11.21 -8.26 -9.81
C ALA A 36 -10.59 -7.47 -8.65
N ILE A 37 -11.39 -7.18 -7.64
CA ILE A 37 -10.92 -6.59 -6.38
C ILE A 37 -10.83 -7.72 -5.36
N PHE A 38 -9.73 -7.81 -4.62
CA PHE A 38 -9.55 -8.80 -3.55
C PHE A 38 -9.76 -8.19 -2.16
N ALA A 39 -9.33 -6.94 -2.00
CA ALA A 39 -9.60 -6.15 -0.82
C ALA A 39 -9.61 -4.68 -1.20
N SER A 40 -10.32 -3.88 -0.40
CA SER A 40 -10.21 -2.43 -0.43
C SER A 40 -9.50 -1.93 0.82
N PHE A 41 -8.84 -0.80 0.72
CA PHE A 41 -8.24 -0.14 1.88
C PHE A 41 -8.64 1.33 1.95
N GLN A 42 -8.68 1.83 3.18
CA GLN A 42 -8.84 3.23 3.51
C GLN A 42 -7.82 3.58 4.58
N ILE A 43 -7.14 4.71 4.40
CA ILE A 43 -6.21 5.26 5.37
C ILE A 43 -6.69 6.65 5.72
N ASP A 44 -7.04 6.87 6.98
CA ASP A 44 -7.44 8.16 7.50
C ASP A 44 -6.29 8.77 8.31
N ILE A 45 -6.09 10.08 8.14
CA ILE A 45 -4.97 10.81 8.73
C ILE A 45 -5.37 12.19 9.23
N PHE A 46 -4.86 12.55 10.41
CA PHE A 46 -5.05 13.86 11.01
C PHE A 46 -3.81 14.33 11.77
N PRO A 47 -3.32 15.56 11.55
CA PRO A 47 -3.78 16.55 10.55
C PRO A 47 -3.45 16.12 9.09
N PRO A 48 -4.02 16.78 8.06
CA PRO A 48 -3.74 16.44 6.66
C PRO A 48 -2.24 16.46 6.36
N THR A 49 -1.69 15.35 5.85
CA THR A 49 -0.26 15.23 5.50
C THR A 49 -0.06 14.30 4.32
N ARG A 50 1.17 14.21 3.81
CA ARG A 50 1.51 13.26 2.74
C ARG A 50 1.52 11.85 3.32
N LEU A 51 0.92 10.92 2.61
CA LEU A 51 0.79 9.53 3.03
C LEU A 51 1.69 8.66 2.19
N GLY A 52 2.37 7.71 2.82
CA GLY A 52 3.04 6.61 2.15
C GLY A 52 2.32 5.30 2.44
N LEU A 53 2.26 4.45 1.42
CA LEU A 53 1.77 3.08 1.51
C LEU A 53 2.75 2.14 0.80
N ARG A 54 3.01 0.97 1.35
CA ARG A 54 3.73 -0.12 0.67
C ARG A 54 3.29 -1.48 1.17
N TRP A 55 3.67 -2.52 0.45
CA TRP A 55 3.69 -3.88 0.99
C TRP A 55 4.69 -3.98 2.15
N THR A 56 4.34 -4.68 3.23
CA THR A 56 5.26 -4.90 4.35
C THR A 56 6.47 -5.74 3.89
N PRO A 57 7.71 -5.23 3.99
CA PRO A 57 8.90 -5.98 3.58
C PRO A 57 9.07 -7.30 4.36
N GLY A 58 9.60 -8.32 3.69
CA GLY A 58 9.88 -9.63 4.30
C GLY A 58 8.65 -10.52 4.55
N LYS A 59 7.44 -10.06 4.20
CA LYS A 59 6.21 -10.89 4.24
C LYS A 59 5.88 -11.52 2.90
N SER A 60 6.42 -10.99 1.81
CA SER A 60 6.20 -11.44 0.43
C SER A 60 7.37 -11.03 -0.46
N ASP A 61 7.46 -11.61 -1.66
CA ASP A 61 8.41 -11.16 -2.68
C ASP A 61 7.83 -9.89 -3.34
N VAL A 62 8.33 -8.72 -2.94
CA VAL A 62 7.82 -7.41 -3.37
C VAL A 62 8.70 -6.80 -4.45
N ASN A 63 8.07 -6.29 -5.51
CA ASN A 63 8.68 -5.42 -6.50
C ASN A 63 7.80 -4.18 -6.68
N LYS A 64 8.20 -3.07 -6.04
CA LYS A 64 7.45 -1.81 -6.03
C LYS A 64 6.02 -2.02 -5.53
N THR A 65 5.04 -1.83 -6.41
CA THR A 65 3.61 -1.95 -6.09
C THR A 65 3.07 -3.38 -6.24
N ILE A 66 3.90 -4.31 -6.70
CA ILE A 66 3.55 -5.70 -6.97
C ILE A 66 4.09 -6.60 -5.85
N ALA A 67 3.28 -7.53 -5.36
CA ALA A 67 3.70 -8.54 -4.39
C ALA A 67 3.33 -9.94 -4.86
N LYS A 68 4.24 -10.90 -4.70
CA LYS A 68 3.95 -12.34 -4.85
C LYS A 68 3.80 -12.96 -3.47
N ILE A 69 2.65 -13.56 -3.22
CA ILE A 69 2.25 -14.12 -1.94
C ILE A 69 2.07 -15.62 -2.09
N ARG A 70 2.68 -16.38 -1.18
CA ARG A 70 2.59 -17.84 -1.17
C ARG A 70 1.41 -18.28 -0.31
N GLY A 71 0.75 -19.35 -0.74
CA GLY A 71 -0.31 -20.00 0.02
C GLY A 71 0.21 -20.54 1.34
N LYS A 72 -0.59 -20.43 2.40
CA LYS A 72 -0.28 -20.93 3.74
C LYS A 72 -0.14 -22.44 3.76
N HIS A 73 -0.98 -23.15 3.02
CA HIS A 73 -1.01 -24.62 3.03
C HIS A 73 -0.13 -25.23 1.93
N ASN A 74 0.05 -24.54 0.80
CA ASN A 74 0.99 -24.95 -0.24
C ASN A 74 1.80 -23.77 -0.78
N ASN A 75 3.11 -23.77 -0.50
CA ASN A 75 4.02 -22.71 -0.91
C ASN A 75 4.24 -22.60 -2.43
N LYS A 76 3.81 -23.60 -3.21
CA LYS A 76 3.79 -23.56 -4.68
C LYS A 76 2.58 -22.78 -5.21
N HIS A 77 1.54 -22.60 -4.41
CA HIS A 77 0.44 -21.69 -4.76
C HIS A 77 0.94 -20.25 -4.63
N ILE A 78 0.99 -19.54 -5.75
CA ILE A 78 1.48 -18.16 -5.82
C ILE A 78 0.33 -17.28 -6.30
N LEU A 79 0.05 -16.25 -5.52
CA LEU A 79 -0.87 -15.19 -5.87
C LEU A 79 -0.07 -13.91 -6.10
N THR A 80 -0.24 -13.27 -7.26
CA THR A 80 0.45 -12.01 -7.57
C THR A 80 -0.54 -10.85 -7.49
N LEU A 81 -0.28 -9.88 -6.63
CA LEU A 81 -1.16 -8.75 -6.34
C LEU A 81 -0.52 -7.41 -6.68
N ILE A 82 -1.36 -6.41 -6.94
CA ILE A 82 -0.97 -5.01 -7.14
C ILE A 82 -1.83 -4.10 -6.27
N ILE A 83 -1.20 -3.08 -5.68
CA ILE A 83 -1.89 -1.98 -4.99
C ILE A 83 -2.28 -0.94 -6.03
N THR A 84 -3.53 -0.50 -5.98
CA THR A 84 -4.04 0.63 -6.77
C THR A 84 -4.67 1.66 -5.85
N THR A 85 -4.36 2.94 -6.05
CA THR A 85 -4.98 4.05 -5.34
C THR A 85 -5.99 4.72 -6.25
N GLU A 86 -7.22 4.93 -5.77
CA GLU A 86 -8.31 5.52 -6.55
C GLU A 86 -8.13 7.04 -6.71
N THR A 87 -7.46 7.66 -5.73
CA THR A 87 -7.22 9.09 -5.70
C THR A 87 -5.99 9.44 -6.55
N TYR A 88 -6.25 9.88 -7.79
CA TYR A 88 -5.42 10.75 -8.66
C TYR A 88 -3.88 10.67 -8.55
N LYS A 89 -3.22 10.23 -9.64
CA LYS A 89 -1.77 10.37 -9.87
C LYS A 89 -1.32 11.84 -9.69
N PRO A 90 -0.10 12.14 -9.19
CA PRO A 90 1.08 11.28 -9.15
C PRO A 90 1.43 10.86 -7.72
N THR A 91 1.51 9.56 -7.48
CA THR A 91 2.27 9.01 -6.37
C THR A 91 3.71 8.83 -6.83
N LYS A 92 4.68 9.39 -6.10
CA LYS A 92 6.08 8.99 -6.33
C LYS A 92 6.22 7.56 -5.81
N ILE A 93 6.61 6.65 -6.71
CA ILE A 93 6.97 5.28 -6.35
C ILE A 93 8.48 5.27 -6.15
N TYR A 94 8.90 4.99 -4.93
CA TYR A 94 10.30 4.89 -4.55
C TYR A 94 10.80 3.45 -4.76
N ASP A 95 12.12 3.29 -4.88
CA ASP A 95 12.73 1.99 -5.16
C ASP A 95 12.53 0.97 -4.02
N ASP A 96 12.30 1.45 -2.81
CA ASP A 96 11.95 0.64 -1.63
C ASP A 96 10.45 0.29 -1.53
N GLY A 97 9.69 0.59 -2.58
CA GLY A 97 8.29 0.24 -2.72
C GLY A 97 7.29 1.22 -2.11
N TRP A 98 7.74 2.32 -1.49
CA TRP A 98 6.81 3.35 -1.03
C TRP A 98 6.09 4.03 -2.18
N ILE A 99 4.77 4.03 -2.09
CA ILE A 99 3.85 4.85 -2.88
C ILE A 99 3.51 6.06 -2.02
N ILE A 100 4.08 7.23 -2.33
CA ILE A 100 3.86 8.45 -1.53
C ILE A 100 2.98 9.43 -2.29
N THR A 101 1.94 9.93 -1.63
CA THR A 101 1.07 10.97 -2.18
C THR A 101 1.83 12.27 -2.37
N ASN A 102 1.54 12.99 -3.45
CA ASN A 102 2.17 14.28 -3.71
C ASN A 102 1.61 15.39 -2.81
N ASN A 103 0.31 15.35 -2.54
CA ASN A 103 -0.38 16.35 -1.74
C ASN A 103 -0.65 15.84 -0.33
N LYS A 104 -0.80 16.78 0.59
CA LYS A 104 -1.37 16.51 1.91
C LYS A 104 -2.83 16.13 1.74
N MET A 105 -3.26 15.08 2.42
CA MET A 105 -4.64 14.61 2.38
C MET A 105 -5.09 14.13 3.75
N THR A 106 -6.39 14.01 3.95
CA THR A 106 -7.01 13.44 5.16
C THR A 106 -7.38 11.97 5.01
N THR A 107 -7.58 11.52 3.78
CA THR A 107 -8.00 10.15 3.48
C THR A 107 -7.36 9.68 2.17
N LEU A 108 -6.81 8.47 2.16
CA LEU A 108 -6.34 7.76 0.97
C LEU A 108 -7.14 6.46 0.80
N THR A 109 -7.75 6.26 -0.36
CA THR A 109 -8.47 5.02 -0.68
C THR A 109 -7.85 4.27 -1.83
N GLY A 110 -8.05 2.96 -1.85
CA GLY A 110 -7.63 2.13 -2.96
C GLY A 110 -8.08 0.69 -2.85
N SER A 111 -7.60 -0.11 -3.80
CA SER A 111 -7.90 -1.53 -3.89
C SER A 111 -6.65 -2.36 -4.15
N ILE A 112 -6.69 -3.58 -3.63
CA ILE A 112 -5.75 -4.66 -3.90
C ILE A 112 -6.36 -5.54 -4.98
N ARG A 113 -5.64 -5.73 -6.07
CA ARG A 113 -6.11 -6.42 -7.27
C ARG A 113 -5.12 -7.50 -7.70
N PRO A 114 -5.55 -8.52 -8.48
CA PRO A 114 -4.62 -9.42 -9.13
C PRO A 114 -3.76 -8.67 -10.15
N PHE A 115 -2.46 -8.96 -10.18
CA PHE A 115 -1.56 -8.44 -11.20
C PHE A 115 -1.70 -9.28 -12.48
N GLY A 116 -2.58 -8.83 -13.38
CA GLY A 116 -2.94 -9.58 -14.57
C GLY A 116 -3.97 -10.67 -14.30
N ASP A 117 -4.48 -11.26 -15.40
CA ASP A 117 -5.32 -12.45 -15.33
C ASP A 117 -4.48 -13.61 -14.80
N GLN A 118 -5.00 -14.37 -13.83
CA GLN A 118 -4.27 -15.50 -13.24
C GLN A 118 -5.22 -16.59 -12.73
N ASN A 119 -4.75 -17.82 -12.74
CA ASN A 119 -5.43 -18.94 -12.11
C ASN A 119 -5.01 -19.03 -10.63
N VAL A 120 -5.92 -18.79 -9.71
CA VAL A 120 -5.66 -18.73 -8.26
C VAL A 120 -6.06 -20.06 -7.61
N PRO A 121 -5.11 -20.88 -7.12
CA PRO A 121 -5.43 -22.09 -6.38
C PRO A 121 -6.14 -21.77 -5.06
N SER A 122 -7.01 -22.69 -4.61
CA SER A 122 -7.63 -22.59 -3.29
C SER A 122 -6.56 -22.72 -2.19
N ASP A 123 -6.37 -21.65 -1.44
CA ASP A 123 -5.45 -21.56 -0.30
C ASP A 123 -5.78 -20.31 0.53
N THR A 124 -5.08 -20.12 1.64
CA THR A 124 -5.10 -18.88 2.42
C THR A 124 -3.85 -18.06 2.12
N TYR A 125 -4.03 -16.82 1.69
CA TYR A 125 -2.94 -15.90 1.36
C TYR A 125 -2.95 -14.73 2.35
N THR A 126 -1.84 -14.51 3.05
CA THR A 126 -1.72 -13.41 4.03
C THR A 126 -1.16 -12.17 3.35
N ILE A 127 -1.94 -11.09 3.33
CA ILE A 127 -1.50 -9.77 2.88
C ILE A 127 -1.07 -8.91 4.08
N SER A 128 -0.08 -8.05 3.88
CA SER A 128 0.39 -7.10 4.91
C SER A 128 0.80 -5.79 4.24
N LEU A 129 0.35 -4.67 4.80
CA LEU A 129 0.62 -3.33 4.31
C LEU A 129 1.24 -2.48 5.43
N ASP A 130 2.22 -1.65 5.07
CA ASP A 130 2.74 -0.59 5.92
C ASP A 130 2.16 0.75 5.45
N ALA A 131 1.72 1.59 6.39
CA ALA A 131 1.32 2.96 6.14
C ALA A 131 2.13 3.93 7.00
N SER A 132 2.51 5.07 6.45
CA SER A 132 3.29 6.08 7.16
C SER A 132 2.87 7.50 6.78
N ALA A 133 2.94 8.40 7.75
CA ALA A 133 2.86 9.83 7.53
C ALA A 133 4.23 10.38 7.10
N PHE A 134 4.27 11.16 6.02
CA PHE A 134 5.46 11.84 5.52
C PHE A 134 5.36 13.32 5.88
N ILE A 135 5.89 13.64 7.05
CA ILE A 135 5.93 14.99 7.59
C ILE A 135 7.25 15.64 7.12
N SER A 136 7.14 16.68 6.29
CA SER A 136 8.25 17.49 5.79
C SER A 136 8.15 18.92 6.29
#